data_AF-A0A7D5SAV5-F1
#
_entry.id   AF-A0A7D5SAV5-F1
#
_cell.length_a   1.000
_cell.length_b   1.000
_cell.length_c   1.000
_cell.angle_alpha   90.00
_cell.angle_beta   90.00
_cell.angle_gamma   90.00
#
_symmetry.space_group_name_H-M   'P 1'
#
loop_
_entity.id
_entity.type
_entity.pdbx_description
1 polymer ?
#
loop_
_entity_poly.entity_id
_entity_poly.type
_entity_poly.pdbx_seq_one_letter_code
_entity_poly.pdbx_strand_id
1 'polypeptide(L)'
;MRKKQIASDLRESIQEAYKRHEPITAFIRQHAQAMQEEVMLKHIRLYVNEYSIDVQEDGIEAIQRMKNMLRPDLQIPLFFDNK
;
A
#
# COMPACT_ATOMS: atom_id res chain seq x y z
N MET A 1 20.50 0.27 3.96
CA MET A 1 20.09 -0.66 5.03
C MET A 1 18.73 -0.30 5.64
N ARG A 2 18.54 0.82 6.37
CA ARG A 2 17.26 1.12 7.06
C ARG A 2 16.01 1.17 6.17
N LYS A 3 16.05 1.81 4.99
CA LYS A 3 14.90 1.91 4.07
C LYS A 3 14.42 0.54 3.55
N LYS A 4 15.37 -0.36 3.25
CA LYS A 4 15.08 -1.73 2.79
C LYS A 4 14.40 -2.56 3.88
N GLN A 5 14.87 -2.42 5.13
CA GLN A 5 14.23 -3.07 6.27
C GLN A 5 12.79 -2.57 6.44
N ILE A 6 12.56 -1.25 6.45
CA ILE A 6 11.21 -0.68 6.58
C ILE A 6 10.28 -1.20 5.47
N ALA A 7 10.75 -1.23 4.22
CA ALA A 7 9.95 -1.77 3.11
C ALA A 7 9.63 -3.26 3.28
N SER A 8 10.57 -4.04 3.81
CA SER A 8 10.35 -5.45 4.16
C SER A 8 9.31 -5.61 5.25
N ASP A 9 9.44 -4.87 6.35
CA ASP A 9 8.55 -4.92 7.51
C ASP A 9 7.12 -4.52 7.12
N LEU A 10 6.97 -3.51 6.26
CA LEU A 10 5.67 -3.09 5.72
C LEU A 10 5.03 -4.19 4.86
N ARG A 11 5.80 -4.85 4.00
CA ARG A 11 5.31 -5.96 3.17
C ARG A 11 4.85 -7.13 4.04
N GLU A 12 5.65 -7.51 5.03
CA GLU A 12 5.32 -8.57 5.97
C GLU A 12 4.05 -8.22 6.77
N SER A 13 3.92 -6.98 7.24
CA SER A 13 2.74 -6.51 7.96
C SER A 13 1.44 -6.71 7.16
N ILE A 14 1.45 -6.38 5.87
CA ILE A 14 0.29 -6.55 4.99
C ILE A 14 0.02 -8.04 4.74
N GLN A 15 1.05 -8.85 4.50
CA GLN A 15 0.92 -10.29 4.29
C GLN A 15 0.35 -11.00 5.53
N GLU A 16 0.77 -10.62 6.73
CA GLU A 16 0.22 -11.14 7.98
C GLU A 16 -1.23 -10.71 8.19
N ALA A 17 -1.63 -9.51 7.74
CA ALA A 17 -3.03 -9.09 7.76
C ALA A 17 -3.91 -9.97 6.85
N TYR A 18 -3.43 -10.36 5.65
CA TYR A 18 -4.16 -11.23 4.73
C TYR A 18 -4.39 -12.66 5.26
N LYS A 19 -3.52 -13.16 6.13
CA LYS A 19 -3.65 -14.51 6.73
C LYS A 19 -4.77 -14.59 7.79
N ARG A 20 -5.31 -13.46 8.23
CA ARG A 20 -6.33 -13.41 9.29
C ARG A 20 -7.68 -13.92 8.78
N HIS A 21 -8.31 -14.78 9.56
CA HIS A 21 -9.67 -15.25 9.29
C HIS A 21 -10.71 -14.12 9.40
N GLU A 22 -10.53 -13.22 10.37
CA GLU A 22 -11.38 -12.05 10.55
C GLU A 22 -10.64 -10.80 10.02
N PRO A 23 -11.06 -10.24 8.87
CA PRO A 23 -10.39 -9.08 8.27
C PRO A 23 -10.66 -7.79 9.06
N ILE A 24 -11.78 -7.69 9.76
CA ILE A 24 -12.13 -6.53 10.59
C ILE A 24 -11.75 -6.82 12.04
N THR A 25 -10.61 -6.31 12.48
CA THR A 25 -10.12 -6.49 13.84
C THR A 25 -10.72 -5.47 14.82
N ALA A 26 -10.60 -5.70 16.12
CA ALA A 26 -10.97 -4.71 17.14
C ALA A 26 -10.25 -3.36 16.94
N PHE A 27 -8.98 -3.40 16.50
CA PHE A 27 -8.21 -2.21 16.15
C PHE A 27 -8.89 -1.41 15.02
N ILE A 28 -9.30 -2.09 13.95
CA ILE A 28 -10.00 -1.44 12.82
C ILE A 28 -11.33 -0.81 13.29
N ARG A 29 -12.12 -1.55 14.08
CA ARG A 29 -13.38 -1.03 14.64
C ARG A 29 -13.18 0.23 15.49
N GLN A 30 -12.16 0.22 16.33
CA GLN A 30 -11.82 1.35 17.21
C GLN A 30 -11.43 2.60 16.42
N HIS A 31 -10.80 2.45 15.25
CA HIS A 31 -10.32 3.57 14.42
C HIS A 31 -11.30 3.96 13.30
N ALA A 32 -12.37 3.21 13.09
CA ALA A 32 -13.40 3.47 12.08
C ALA A 32 -14.82 3.46 12.68
N GLN A 33 -15.00 3.97 13.91
CA GLN A 33 -16.24 3.83 14.71
C GLN A 33 -17.53 4.31 14.02
N ALA A 34 -17.41 5.26 13.08
CA ALA A 34 -18.55 5.80 12.33
C ALA A 34 -18.96 4.93 11.13
N MET A 35 -18.19 3.90 10.79
CA MET A 35 -18.42 3.04 9.63
C MET A 35 -19.08 1.72 10.06
N GLN A 36 -20.00 1.24 9.24
CA GLN A 36 -20.52 -0.13 9.38
C GLN A 36 -19.44 -1.13 8.91
N GLU A 37 -19.39 -2.33 9.50
CA GLU A 37 -18.36 -3.34 9.18
C GLU A 37 -18.31 -3.70 7.68
N GLU A 38 -19.47 -3.79 7.03
CA GLU A 38 -19.56 -4.05 5.59
C GLU A 38 -18.84 -2.96 4.77
N VAL A 39 -18.96 -1.69 5.18
CA VAL A 39 -18.31 -0.56 4.53
C VAL A 39 -16.80 -0.58 4.81
N MET A 40 -16.37 -0.94 6.03
CA MET A 40 -14.95 -1.13 6.35
C MET A 40 -14.32 -2.19 5.45
N LEU A 41 -15.01 -3.32 5.28
CA LEU A 41 -14.52 -4.42 4.44
C LEU A 41 -14.40 -4.01 2.97
N LYS A 42 -15.38 -3.28 2.44
CA LYS A 42 -15.31 -2.72 1.09
C LYS A 42 -14.14 -1.74 0.95
N HIS A 43 -13.92 -0.89 1.94
CA HIS A 43 -12.81 0.06 1.95
C HIS A 43 -11.45 -0.65 1.92
N ILE A 44 -11.26 -1.66 2.78
CA ILE A 44 -10.03 -2.46 2.82
C ILE A 44 -9.81 -3.15 1.47
N ARG A 45 -10.82 -3.85 0.93
CA ARG A 45 -10.69 -4.56 -0.35
C ARG A 45 -10.39 -3.65 -1.54
N LEU A 46 -10.86 -2.40 -1.49
CA LEU A 46 -10.63 -1.43 -2.56
C LEU A 46 -9.20 -0.89 -2.54
N TYR A 47 -8.69 -0.54 -1.35
CA TYR A 47 -7.41 0.16 -1.22
C TYR A 47 -6.22 -0.73 -0.84
N VAL A 48 -6.49 -1.92 -0.29
CA VAL A 48 -5.47 -2.90 0.06
C VAL A 48 -5.57 -4.05 -0.95
N ASN A 49 -4.59 -4.14 -1.84
CA ASN A 49 -4.53 -5.10 -2.94
C ASN A 49 -3.07 -5.46 -3.24
N GLU A 50 -2.81 -6.16 -4.35
CA GLU A 50 -1.45 -6.56 -4.76
C GLU A 50 -0.48 -5.38 -4.86
N TYR A 51 -0.96 -4.20 -5.30
CA TYR A 51 -0.15 -2.98 -5.39
C TYR A 51 0.28 -2.42 -4.03
N SER A 52 -0.40 -2.82 -2.94
CA SER A 52 0.01 -2.49 -1.57
C SER A 52 1.19 -3.33 -1.10
N ILE A 53 1.36 -4.54 -1.64
CA ILE A 53 2.46 -5.46 -1.31
C ILE A 53 3.71 -5.11 -2.13
N ASP A 54 3.51 -4.85 -3.41
CA ASP A 54 4.56 -4.45 -4.33
C ASP A 54 3.97 -3.59 -5.45
N VAL A 55 4.65 -2.51 -5.83
CA VAL A 55 4.15 -1.56 -6.83
C VAL A 55 4.07 -2.20 -8.23
N GLN A 56 4.82 -3.28 -8.48
CA GLN A 56 4.87 -3.97 -9.78
C GLN A 56 5.35 -3.05 -10.92
N GLU A 57 5.57 -3.64 -12.11
CA GLU A 57 6.11 -2.92 -13.26
C GLU A 57 5.10 -1.91 -13.82
N ASP A 58 3.83 -2.29 -13.92
CA ASP A 58 2.72 -1.46 -14.39
C ASP A 58 2.43 -0.29 -13.45
N GLY A 59 2.51 -0.50 -12.13
CA GLY A 59 2.38 0.58 -11.15
C GLY A 59 3.56 1.56 -11.19
N ILE A 60 4.79 1.07 -11.43
CA ILE A 60 5.95 1.94 -11.66
C ILE A 60 5.73 2.79 -12.91
N GLU A 61 5.25 2.20 -14.01
CA GLU A 61 4.94 2.93 -15.25
C GLU A 61 3.85 4.00 -15.01
N ALA A 62 2.78 3.65 -14.31
CA ALA A 62 1.70 4.57 -13.99
C ALA A 62 2.19 5.79 -13.18
N ILE A 63 3.04 5.55 -12.17
CA ILE A 63 3.65 6.62 -11.35
C ILE A 63 4.59 7.49 -12.19
N GLN A 64 5.40 6.90 -13.07
CA GLN A 64 6.26 7.65 -13.98
C GLN A 64 5.45 8.49 -14.97
N ARG A 65 4.35 7.94 -15.50
CA ARG A 65 3.46 8.66 -16.41
C ARG A 65 2.82 9.85 -15.71
N MET A 66 2.34 9.67 -14.48
CA MET A 66 1.81 10.76 -13.66
C MET A 66 2.86 11.84 -13.38
N LYS A 67 4.10 11.44 -13.03
CA LYS A 67 5.22 12.38 -12.85
C LYS A 67 5.46 13.22 -14.09
N ASN A 68 5.50 12.58 -15.26
CA ASN A 68 5.78 13.27 -16.52
C ASN A 68 4.66 14.24 -16.93
N MET A 69 3.40 13.95 -16.56
CA MET A 69 2.28 14.85 -16.79
C MET A 69 2.27 16.06 -15.84
N LEU A 70 2.53 15.84 -14.55
CA LEU A 70 2.33 16.85 -13.51
C LEU A 70 3.60 17.65 -13.18
N ARG A 71 4.76 16.98 -13.23
CA ARG A 71 6.07 17.49 -12.79
C ARG A 71 7.21 16.93 -13.65
N PRO A 72 7.24 17.24 -14.96
CA PRO A 72 8.30 16.77 -15.86
C PRO A 72 9.69 17.27 -15.44
N ASP A 73 9.76 18.39 -14.70
CA ASP A 73 10.97 18.98 -14.14
C ASP A 73 11.53 18.24 -12.91
N LEU A 74 10.80 17.28 -12.33
CA LEU A 74 11.23 16.58 -11.12
C LEU A 74 12.39 15.61 -11.43
N GLN A 75 13.58 15.98 -10.94
CA GLN A 75 14.83 15.22 -11.12
C GLN A 75 15.13 14.22 -9.98
N ILE A 76 14.29 14.15 -8.95
CA ILE A 76 14.48 13.21 -7.85
C ILE A 76 14.05 11.80 -8.29
N PRO A 77 14.84 10.75 -8.04
CA PRO A 77 14.43 9.38 -8.32
C PRO A 77 13.23 8.98 -7.45
N LEU A 78 12.16 8.48 -8.08
CA LEU A 78 10.95 8.06 -7.39
C LEU A 78 11.07 6.68 -6.73
N PHE A 79 11.94 5.82 -7.28
CA PHE A 79 12.22 4.48 -6.80
C PHE A 79 13.70 4.33 -6.53
N PHE A 80 14.05 3.51 -5.52
CA PHE A 80 15.44 3.18 -5.20
C PHE A 80 15.77 1.82 -5.79
N ASP A 81 16.96 1.66 -6.39
CA ASP A 81 17.39 0.36 -6.91
C ASP A 81 17.53 -0.67 -5.79
N ASN A 82 17.05 -1.88 -6.08
CA ASN A 82 17.05 -3.04 -5.17
C ASN A 82 18.38 -3.82 -5.14
N LYS A 83 19.46 -3.29 -5.75
CA LYS A 83 20.77 -3.98 -5.76
C LYS A 83 21.30 -4.23 -4.34
#